data_AF-A0A1X1WNL2-F1
#
_entry.id   AF-A0A1X1WNL2-F1
#
_cell.length_a   1.000
_cell.length_b   1.000
_cell.length_c   1.000
_cell.angle_alpha   90.00
_cell.angle_beta   90.00
_cell.angle_gamma   90.00
#
_symmetry.space_group_name_H-M   'P 1'
#
loop_
_entity.id
_entity.type
_entity.pdbx_description
1 polymer ?
#
loop_
_entity_poly.entity_id
_entity_poly.type
_entity_poly.pdbx_seq_one_letter_code
_entity_poly.pdbx_strand_id
1 'polypeptide(L)'
;MELMMPTDSMFLFTESREHPLHVGGLSLFQPPEGAGPEFVREFYDKLVANDEFQPTFRKHPATIGGGIARVAWAYDDEVDVDYHVRRSALPSPGRVRDLLELTSRLHTSLLDRHRPLWELHVVEGLNDGRFAMYTKMHHALIDGVSAVKLMQRTMSTDPDDTHVKAMWNLPRPPRAPKPESDGGGSNPLTSLVKMAGSVVGVAPSTLKLARAALFEQQLTLPFAAPHTMLNVKVGGARRCAGQSWSLDRVKGVKEAAGVTVNDAVLAMCAGALRYYLLEQDALPDTPLVAMVPVSLRSEADADSGGNKVGSILCNLATNIDDPARRLQIIGDSMRRNKKVLAELPSYQVLALSALNMAPLTLAGVPGFLSAVPPPFNIVISNVPGVGDPLYYGGARLDGSYPLSNIPDGQALNITLVNNAGNLDFGLVGCRRSVPHLQRLLAHLETSLKDLEQAVGV
;
A
#
# COMPACT_ATOMS: atom_id res chain seq x y z
N MET A 1 -9.09 -25.14 12.99
CA MET A 1 -8.33 -24.02 13.61
C MET A 1 -6.85 -24.22 13.35
N GLU A 2 -6.11 -23.14 13.14
CA GLU A 2 -4.67 -23.14 12.84
C GLU A 2 -4.00 -21.99 13.61
N LEU A 3 -2.78 -22.18 14.13
CA LEU A 3 -2.04 -21.08 14.76
C LEU A 3 -1.67 -20.01 13.74
N MET A 4 -1.83 -18.74 14.09
CA MET A 4 -1.41 -17.63 13.25
C MET A 4 0.11 -17.51 13.23
N MET A 5 0.65 -17.00 12.11
CA MET A 5 2.02 -16.52 12.10
C MET A 5 2.14 -15.31 13.05
N PRO A 6 3.30 -15.12 13.73
CA PRO A 6 3.49 -14.00 14.65
C PRO A 6 3.23 -12.63 14.02
N THR A 7 3.63 -12.44 12.75
CA THR A 7 3.39 -11.22 11.98
C THR A 7 1.91 -10.92 11.80
N ASP A 8 1.09 -11.94 11.55
CA ASP A 8 -0.34 -11.79 11.30
C ASP A 8 -1.06 -11.40 12.60
N SER A 9 -0.66 -12.04 13.70
CA SER A 9 -1.16 -11.73 15.05
C SER A 9 -0.83 -10.30 15.46
N MET A 10 0.35 -9.79 15.09
CA MET A 10 0.76 -8.42 15.40
C MET A 10 -0.18 -7.38 14.79
N PHE A 11 -0.62 -7.55 13.54
CA PHE A 11 -1.60 -6.63 12.93
C PHE A 11 -2.92 -6.66 13.71
N LEU A 12 -3.43 -7.82 14.10
CA LEU A 12 -4.67 -7.91 14.87
C LEU A 12 -4.57 -7.32 16.28
N PHE A 13 -3.37 -7.40 16.88
CA PHE A 13 -3.10 -6.87 18.22
C PHE A 13 -2.96 -5.35 18.23
N THR A 14 -2.34 -4.77 17.20
CA THR A 14 -2.09 -3.32 17.12
C THR A 14 -3.24 -2.54 16.48
N GLU A 15 -4.15 -3.20 15.77
CA GLU A 15 -5.34 -2.55 15.20
C GLU A 15 -6.30 -2.05 16.30
N SER A 16 -6.73 -0.80 16.15
CA SER A 16 -7.74 -0.16 16.99
C SER A 16 -8.78 0.56 16.10
N ARG A 17 -9.82 1.14 16.70
CA ARG A 17 -10.81 1.94 15.97
C ARG A 17 -10.19 3.15 15.25
N GLU A 18 -9.09 3.67 15.78
CA GLU A 18 -8.33 4.79 15.24
C GLU A 18 -7.36 4.34 14.15
N HIS A 19 -6.94 3.08 14.21
CA HIS A 19 -5.93 2.47 13.34
C HIS A 19 -6.43 1.17 12.70
N PRO A 20 -7.46 1.21 11.82
CA PRO A 20 -7.77 0.05 10.99
C PRO A 20 -6.53 -0.40 10.21
N LEU A 21 -6.22 -1.70 10.25
CA LEU A 21 -5.06 -2.31 9.58
C LEU A 21 -5.52 -3.18 8.41
N HIS A 22 -6.44 -2.66 7.62
CA HIS A 22 -6.81 -3.20 6.32
C HIS A 22 -6.17 -2.40 5.17
N VAL A 23 -5.96 -3.08 4.06
CA VAL A 23 -5.76 -2.45 2.74
C VAL A 23 -7.08 -2.39 2.01
N GLY A 24 -7.17 -1.49 1.05
CA GLY A 24 -8.22 -1.54 0.05
C GLY A 24 -7.74 -1.19 -1.35
N GLY A 25 -8.63 -1.37 -2.30
CA GLY A 25 -8.45 -0.92 -3.68
C GLY A 25 -9.76 -0.38 -4.20
N LEU A 26 -9.71 0.75 -4.88
CA LEU A 26 -10.85 1.30 -5.62
C LEU A 26 -10.57 1.14 -7.11
N SER A 27 -11.35 0.30 -7.79
CA SER A 27 -11.27 0.10 -9.23
C SER A 27 -12.46 0.74 -9.92
N LEU A 28 -12.23 1.45 -11.03
CA LEU A 28 -13.28 1.98 -11.90
C LEU A 28 -13.32 1.18 -13.20
N PHE A 29 -14.51 0.82 -13.63
CA PHE A 29 -14.75 0.02 -14.81
C PHE A 29 -15.70 0.72 -15.77
N GLN A 30 -15.32 0.72 -17.04
CA GLN A 30 -16.17 1.13 -18.16
C GLN A 30 -16.89 -0.11 -18.70
N PRO A 31 -18.23 -0.18 -18.61
CA PRO A 31 -18.99 -1.25 -19.25
C PRO A 31 -18.70 -1.35 -20.76
N PRO A 32 -18.87 -2.53 -21.37
CA PRO A 32 -18.68 -2.71 -22.80
C PRO A 32 -19.66 -1.84 -23.60
N GLU A 33 -19.30 -1.52 -24.84
CA GLU A 33 -20.16 -0.72 -25.72
C GLU A 33 -21.51 -1.44 -25.93
N GLY A 34 -22.60 -0.69 -25.85
CA GLY A 34 -23.96 -1.24 -25.96
C GLY A 34 -24.48 -1.96 -24.72
N ALA A 35 -23.72 -2.00 -23.61
CA ALA A 35 -24.22 -2.52 -22.34
C ALA A 35 -25.50 -1.79 -21.89
N GLY A 36 -26.53 -2.57 -21.55
CA GLY A 36 -27.79 -2.05 -21.01
C GLY A 36 -27.68 -1.60 -19.55
N PRO A 37 -28.73 -0.94 -19.01
CA PRO A 37 -28.75 -0.46 -17.62
C PRO A 37 -28.63 -1.58 -16.57
N GLU A 38 -28.96 -2.82 -16.93
CA GLU A 38 -28.86 -3.98 -16.03
C GLU A 38 -27.43 -4.55 -15.92
N PHE A 39 -26.46 -4.06 -16.70
CA PHE A 39 -25.12 -4.65 -16.76
C PHE A 39 -24.46 -4.81 -15.37
N VAL A 40 -24.51 -3.78 -14.53
CA VAL A 40 -23.87 -3.82 -13.20
C VAL A 40 -24.58 -4.82 -12.28
N ARG A 41 -25.90 -4.97 -12.43
CA ARG A 41 -26.68 -5.96 -11.69
C ARG A 41 -26.34 -7.38 -12.15
N GLU A 42 -26.31 -7.63 -13.45
CA GLU A 42 -25.93 -8.93 -14.00
C GLU A 42 -24.49 -9.31 -13.64
N PHE A 43 -23.57 -8.34 -13.65
CA PHE A 43 -22.20 -8.51 -13.18
C PHE A 43 -22.17 -8.92 -11.70
N TYR A 44 -22.94 -8.22 -10.84
CA TYR A 44 -23.05 -8.56 -9.43
C TYR A 44 -23.62 -9.96 -9.22
N ASP A 45 -24.70 -10.31 -9.91
CA ASP A 45 -25.36 -11.61 -9.80
C ASP A 45 -24.42 -12.75 -10.21
N LYS A 46 -23.65 -12.56 -11.30
CA LYS A 46 -22.59 -13.50 -11.70
C LYS A 46 -21.45 -13.59 -10.68
N LEU A 47 -21.08 -12.48 -10.05
CA LEU A 47 -20.02 -12.44 -9.04
C LEU A 47 -20.42 -13.24 -7.79
N VAL A 48 -21.61 -13.00 -7.23
CA VAL A 48 -22.07 -13.69 -6.00
C VAL A 48 -22.47 -15.15 -6.23
N ALA A 49 -22.74 -15.56 -7.48
CA ALA A 49 -22.97 -16.95 -7.84
C ALA A 49 -21.72 -17.85 -7.69
N ASN A 50 -20.54 -17.28 -7.42
CA ASN A 50 -19.33 -18.05 -7.10
C ASN A 50 -19.35 -18.46 -5.61
N ASP A 51 -19.82 -19.67 -5.33
CA ASP A 51 -20.02 -20.23 -3.98
C ASP A 51 -18.84 -21.05 -3.43
N GLU A 52 -17.79 -21.26 -4.23
CA GLU A 52 -16.56 -21.91 -3.81
C GLU A 52 -15.55 -20.90 -3.24
N PHE A 53 -15.07 -21.16 -2.02
CA PHE A 53 -14.14 -20.27 -1.31
C PHE A 53 -12.82 -20.97 -1.00
N GLN A 54 -11.72 -20.38 -1.49
CA GLN A 54 -10.38 -20.79 -1.09
C GLN A 54 -10.18 -20.57 0.42
N PRO A 55 -9.37 -21.40 1.11
CA PRO A 55 -9.21 -21.34 2.56
C PRO A 55 -8.89 -19.95 3.11
N THR A 56 -8.13 -19.12 2.38
CA THR A 56 -7.82 -17.73 2.75
C THR A 56 -9.10 -16.91 3.01
N PHE A 57 -10.11 -17.00 2.16
CA PHE A 57 -11.32 -16.18 2.25
C PHE A 57 -12.37 -16.72 3.22
N ARG A 58 -12.01 -17.78 3.95
CA ARG A 58 -12.78 -18.37 5.03
C ARG A 58 -12.20 -18.02 6.41
N LYS A 59 -11.04 -17.35 6.46
CA LYS A 59 -10.28 -17.12 7.69
C LYS A 59 -10.80 -15.96 8.52
N HIS A 60 -11.11 -16.24 9.79
CA HIS A 60 -11.38 -15.23 10.81
C HIS A 60 -10.59 -15.49 12.10
N PRO A 61 -10.28 -14.46 12.90
CA PRO A 61 -9.57 -14.63 14.17
C PRO A 61 -10.35 -15.46 15.19
N ALA A 62 -9.65 -16.35 15.87
CA ALA A 62 -10.14 -17.20 16.94
C ALA A 62 -9.21 -17.17 18.16
N THR A 63 -9.78 -17.46 19.33
CA THR A 63 -9.05 -17.51 20.61
C THR A 63 -8.69 -18.94 20.99
N ILE A 64 -7.51 -19.13 21.59
CA ILE A 64 -7.11 -20.40 22.23
C ILE A 64 -7.08 -20.21 23.75
N GLY A 65 -7.40 -21.27 24.51
CA GLY A 65 -7.10 -21.36 25.94
C GLY A 65 -7.86 -20.37 26.83
N GLY A 66 -9.19 -20.36 26.74
CA GLY A 66 -10.03 -19.57 27.65
C GLY A 66 -10.20 -18.08 27.32
N GLY A 67 -9.88 -17.66 26.09
CA GLY A 67 -10.29 -16.35 25.54
C GLY A 67 -9.25 -15.23 25.62
N ILE A 68 -8.05 -15.49 26.13
CA ILE A 68 -7.08 -14.42 26.46
C ILE A 68 -6.31 -13.89 25.24
N ALA A 69 -6.16 -14.66 24.15
CA ALA A 69 -5.43 -14.18 22.96
C ALA A 69 -6.00 -14.70 21.62
N ARG A 70 -6.28 -13.79 20.68
CA ARG A 70 -6.69 -14.09 19.30
C ARG A 70 -5.47 -14.44 18.43
N VAL A 71 -4.88 -15.61 18.70
CA VAL A 71 -3.62 -16.08 18.09
C VAL A 71 -3.82 -17.23 17.11
N ALA A 72 -5.08 -17.55 16.77
CA ALA A 72 -5.41 -18.64 15.85
C ALA A 72 -6.39 -18.19 14.77
N TRP A 73 -6.28 -18.78 13.58
CA TRP A 73 -7.28 -18.72 12.54
C TRP A 73 -8.34 -19.82 12.77
N ALA A 74 -9.60 -19.43 12.73
CA ALA A 74 -10.71 -20.34 12.45
C ALA A 74 -11.15 -20.14 11.00
N TYR A 75 -11.94 -21.10 10.52
CA TYR A 75 -12.39 -21.18 9.13
C TYR A 75 -13.91 -21.34 9.16
N ASP A 76 -14.62 -20.46 8.47
CA ASP A 76 -16.05 -20.60 8.28
C ASP A 76 -16.34 -21.76 7.34
N ASP A 77 -17.28 -22.63 7.68
CA ASP A 77 -17.73 -23.71 6.80
C ASP A 77 -18.61 -23.19 5.66
N GLU A 78 -19.45 -22.21 5.96
CA GLU A 78 -20.31 -21.50 5.01
C GLU A 78 -20.00 -20.00 5.11
N VAL A 79 -19.61 -19.39 3.99
CA VAL A 79 -19.37 -17.95 3.91
C VAL A 79 -20.64 -17.26 3.47
N ASP A 80 -21.14 -16.35 4.31
CA ASP A 80 -22.26 -15.47 4.01
C ASP A 80 -21.84 -14.42 2.96
N VAL A 81 -21.97 -14.78 1.67
CA VAL A 81 -21.50 -13.95 0.55
C VAL A 81 -22.18 -12.58 0.51
N ASP A 82 -23.46 -12.49 0.88
CA ASP A 82 -24.23 -11.24 0.88
C ASP A 82 -23.74 -10.26 1.97
N TYR A 83 -23.13 -10.77 3.04
CA TYR A 83 -22.45 -9.92 4.01
C TYR A 83 -21.18 -9.30 3.43
N HIS A 84 -20.37 -10.10 2.73
CA HIS A 84 -19.06 -9.72 2.23
C HIS A 84 -19.11 -8.93 0.92
N VAL A 85 -20.07 -9.24 0.05
CA VAL A 85 -20.25 -8.65 -1.27
C VAL A 85 -21.51 -7.81 -1.27
N ARG A 86 -21.38 -6.50 -1.43
CA ARG A 86 -22.50 -5.56 -1.29
C ARG A 86 -22.66 -4.71 -2.52
N ARG A 87 -23.89 -4.57 -3.01
CA ARG A 87 -24.23 -3.54 -3.98
C ARG A 87 -24.46 -2.20 -3.27
N SER A 88 -23.98 -1.12 -3.85
CA SER A 88 -24.15 0.25 -3.34
C SER A 88 -24.42 1.18 -4.51
N ALA A 89 -25.11 2.30 -4.27
CA ALA A 89 -25.35 3.33 -5.28
C ALA A 89 -24.87 4.68 -4.77
N LEU A 90 -24.37 5.53 -5.68
CA LEU A 90 -23.97 6.89 -5.36
C LEU A 90 -25.20 7.82 -5.29
N PRO A 91 -25.19 8.81 -4.38
CA PRO A 91 -26.19 9.87 -4.42
C PRO A 91 -26.01 10.72 -5.69
N SER A 92 -27.10 11.32 -6.17
CA SER A 92 -27.02 12.35 -7.22
C SER A 92 -26.08 13.48 -6.79
N PRO A 93 -25.20 13.99 -7.67
CA PRO A 93 -25.14 13.76 -9.12
C PRO A 93 -24.17 12.67 -9.56
N GLY A 94 -23.71 11.77 -8.69
CA GLY A 94 -22.93 10.60 -9.09
C GLY A 94 -21.53 10.92 -9.65
N ARG A 95 -20.82 11.91 -9.09
CA ARG A 95 -19.47 12.27 -9.55
C ARG A 95 -18.43 11.37 -8.90
N VAL A 96 -17.23 11.34 -9.47
CA VAL A 96 -16.04 10.74 -8.84
C VAL A 96 -15.79 11.26 -7.43
N ARG A 97 -16.12 12.53 -7.14
CA ARG A 97 -16.07 13.08 -5.77
C ARG A 97 -16.99 12.33 -4.81
N ASP A 98 -18.20 12.01 -5.24
CA ASP A 98 -19.21 11.34 -4.42
C ASP A 98 -18.79 9.87 -4.17
N LEU A 99 -18.14 9.24 -5.16
CA LEU A 99 -17.47 7.94 -5.02
C LEU A 99 -16.34 7.97 -3.98
N LEU A 100 -15.41 8.93 -4.07
CA LEU A 100 -14.30 9.05 -3.14
C LEU A 100 -14.75 9.35 -1.70
N GLU A 101 -15.89 10.04 -1.53
CA GLU A 101 -16.50 10.23 -0.21
C GLU A 101 -17.07 8.92 0.36
N LEU A 102 -17.77 8.12 -0.46
CA LEU A 102 -18.21 6.78 -0.09
C LEU A 102 -17.00 5.90 0.29
N THR A 103 -15.98 5.86 -0.57
CA THR A 103 -14.75 5.09 -0.33
C THR A 103 -14.06 5.52 0.96
N SER A 104 -13.99 6.81 1.25
CA SER A 104 -13.42 7.33 2.51
C SER A 104 -14.16 6.80 3.74
N ARG A 105 -15.50 6.72 3.66
CA ARG A 105 -16.34 6.17 4.74
C ARG A 105 -16.13 4.67 4.89
N LEU A 106 -16.13 3.92 3.79
CA LEU A 106 -15.89 2.47 3.80
C LEU A 106 -14.50 2.15 4.33
N HIS A 107 -13.48 2.91 3.94
CA HIS A 107 -12.11 2.71 4.39
C HIS A 107 -11.87 3.12 5.86
N THR A 108 -12.82 3.85 6.48
CA THR A 108 -12.79 4.19 7.90
C THR A 108 -13.28 3.05 8.80
N SER A 109 -14.19 2.19 8.31
CA SER A 109 -14.77 1.12 9.13
C SER A 109 -13.85 -0.08 9.28
N LEU A 110 -13.73 -0.58 10.52
CA LEU A 110 -13.10 -1.87 10.82
C LEU A 110 -13.87 -3.01 10.16
N LEU A 111 -13.14 -4.06 9.79
CA LEU A 111 -13.72 -5.35 9.43
C LEU A 111 -14.24 -6.07 10.67
N ASP A 112 -15.36 -6.79 10.55
CA ASP A 112 -15.86 -7.64 11.62
C ASP A 112 -14.97 -8.86 11.81
N ARG A 113 -14.36 -8.97 12.99
CA ARG A 113 -13.44 -10.06 13.32
C ARG A 113 -14.15 -11.37 13.68
N HIS A 114 -15.49 -11.41 13.67
CA HIS A 114 -16.28 -12.64 13.78
C HIS A 114 -16.54 -13.31 12.43
N ARG A 115 -16.05 -12.71 11.34
CA ARG A 115 -16.25 -13.17 9.97
C ARG A 115 -14.93 -13.13 9.19
N PRO A 116 -14.86 -13.75 8.00
CA PRO A 116 -13.70 -13.64 7.14
C PRO A 116 -13.28 -12.20 6.90
N LEU A 117 -11.99 -11.90 7.01
CA LEU A 117 -11.52 -10.51 7.08
C LEU A 117 -11.39 -9.82 5.71
N TRP A 118 -12.48 -9.75 4.95
CA TRP A 118 -12.56 -9.07 3.65
C TRP A 118 -13.98 -8.56 3.35
N GLU A 119 -14.08 -7.52 2.50
CA GLU A 119 -15.33 -6.95 1.99
C GLU A 119 -15.12 -6.53 0.53
N LEU A 120 -16.19 -6.56 -0.27
CA LEU A 120 -16.24 -6.07 -1.64
C LEU A 120 -17.54 -5.29 -1.84
N HIS A 121 -17.43 -4.07 -2.37
CA HIS A 121 -18.56 -3.23 -2.71
C HIS A 121 -18.61 -2.98 -4.21
N VAL A 122 -19.67 -3.41 -4.89
CA VAL A 122 -19.98 -3.02 -6.26
C VAL A 122 -20.82 -1.75 -6.21
N VAL A 123 -20.29 -0.66 -6.76
CA VAL A 123 -20.86 0.69 -6.64
C VAL A 123 -21.36 1.17 -8.01
N GLU A 124 -22.65 1.41 -8.12
CA GLU A 124 -23.32 1.93 -9.31
C GLU A 124 -23.67 3.43 -9.19
N GLY A 125 -24.12 4.03 -10.28
CA GLY A 125 -24.65 5.41 -10.30
C GLY A 125 -23.61 6.50 -10.53
N LEU A 126 -22.45 6.19 -11.13
CA LEU A 126 -21.60 7.25 -11.68
C LEU A 126 -22.26 7.86 -12.91
N ASN A 127 -22.20 9.19 -13.03
CA ASN A 127 -22.86 9.94 -14.10
C ASN A 127 -22.19 9.84 -15.47
N ASP A 128 -20.99 9.27 -15.54
CA ASP A 128 -20.25 9.01 -16.78
C ASP A 128 -20.47 7.58 -17.31
N GLY A 129 -21.39 6.82 -16.70
CA GLY A 129 -21.75 5.47 -17.12
C GLY A 129 -20.82 4.36 -16.60
N ARG A 130 -19.74 4.71 -15.88
CA ARG A 130 -18.88 3.73 -15.23
C ARG A 130 -19.54 3.12 -13.99
N PHE A 131 -18.98 2.02 -13.51
CA PHE A 131 -19.22 1.52 -12.15
C PHE A 131 -17.89 1.34 -11.44
N ALA A 132 -17.93 1.18 -10.13
CA ALA A 132 -16.73 1.00 -9.34
C ALA A 132 -16.80 -0.25 -8.47
N MET A 133 -15.64 -0.79 -8.11
CA MET A 133 -15.49 -1.81 -7.09
C MET A 133 -14.57 -1.28 -6.00
N TYR A 134 -15.02 -1.31 -4.75
CA TYR A 134 -14.16 -1.09 -3.60
C TYR A 134 -13.96 -2.39 -2.85
N THR A 135 -12.72 -2.87 -2.82
CA THR A 135 -12.34 -4.09 -2.10
C THR A 135 -11.56 -3.71 -0.85
N LYS A 136 -11.80 -4.39 0.26
CA LYS A 136 -11.10 -4.22 1.54
C LYS A 136 -10.66 -5.58 2.07
N MET A 137 -9.41 -5.70 2.52
CA MET A 137 -8.89 -6.94 3.12
C MET A 137 -7.96 -6.60 4.28
N HIS A 138 -8.05 -7.35 5.38
CA HIS A 138 -7.18 -7.11 6.54
C HIS A 138 -5.72 -7.52 6.26
N HIS A 139 -4.74 -6.75 6.76
CA HIS A 139 -3.31 -7.01 6.51
C HIS A 139 -2.81 -8.35 7.05
N ALA A 140 -3.44 -8.87 8.12
CA ALA A 140 -3.16 -10.21 8.63
C ALA A 140 -3.53 -11.33 7.65
N LEU A 141 -4.39 -11.05 6.67
CA LEU A 141 -4.80 -12.02 5.66
C LEU A 141 -3.93 -11.93 4.40
N ILE A 142 -3.67 -10.71 3.94
CA ILE A 142 -2.99 -10.43 2.68
C ILE A 142 -2.31 -9.06 2.73
N ASP A 143 -1.12 -8.95 2.17
CA ASP A 143 -0.45 -7.66 1.99
C ASP A 143 -0.96 -6.91 0.74
N GLY A 144 -0.64 -5.62 0.65
CA GLY A 144 -1.12 -4.76 -0.44
C GLY A 144 -0.68 -5.21 -1.84
N VAL A 145 0.55 -5.71 -2.00
CA VAL A 145 1.05 -6.17 -3.32
C VAL A 145 0.32 -7.44 -3.73
N SER A 146 0.17 -8.39 -2.80
CA SER A 146 -0.57 -9.62 -3.04
C SER A 146 -2.05 -9.34 -3.32
N ALA A 147 -2.66 -8.34 -2.66
CA ALA A 147 -4.04 -7.93 -2.92
C ALA A 147 -4.24 -7.34 -4.33
N VAL A 148 -3.33 -6.47 -4.78
CA VAL A 148 -3.36 -5.93 -6.16
C VAL A 148 -3.21 -7.05 -7.18
N LYS A 149 -2.23 -7.95 -6.99
CA LYS A 149 -2.02 -9.10 -7.88
C LYS A 149 -3.22 -10.04 -7.92
N LEU A 150 -3.86 -10.27 -6.77
CA LEU A 150 -5.06 -11.09 -6.68
C LEU A 150 -6.19 -10.47 -7.51
N MET A 151 -6.44 -9.16 -7.37
CA MET A 151 -7.47 -8.46 -8.14
C MET A 151 -7.16 -8.48 -9.64
N GLN A 152 -5.89 -8.30 -10.05
CA GLN A 152 -5.52 -8.39 -11.47
C GLN A 152 -5.80 -9.79 -12.05
N ARG A 153 -5.66 -10.86 -11.25
CA ARG A 153 -5.93 -12.24 -11.69
C ARG A 153 -7.41 -12.55 -11.89
N THR A 154 -8.33 -11.72 -11.39
CA THR A 154 -9.76 -11.88 -11.69
C THR A 154 -10.11 -11.35 -13.09
N MET A 155 -9.18 -10.64 -13.73
CA MET A 155 -9.38 -9.94 -15.00
C MET A 155 -8.70 -10.69 -16.16
N SER A 156 -8.99 -10.25 -17.38
CA SER A 156 -8.43 -10.75 -18.63
C SER A 156 -7.86 -9.61 -19.47
N THR A 157 -6.89 -9.92 -20.33
CA THR A 157 -6.45 -8.99 -21.39
C THR A 157 -7.32 -9.07 -22.64
N ASP A 158 -8.21 -10.06 -22.72
CA ASP A 158 -9.18 -10.22 -23.79
C ASP A 158 -10.44 -9.36 -23.51
N PRO A 159 -10.75 -8.35 -24.35
CA PRO A 159 -11.95 -7.51 -24.18
C PRO A 159 -13.26 -8.31 -24.30
N ASP A 160 -13.24 -9.45 -24.97
CA ASP A 160 -14.43 -10.29 -25.21
C ASP A 160 -14.62 -11.34 -24.09
N ASP A 161 -13.71 -11.43 -23.10
CA ASP A 161 -13.88 -12.29 -21.93
C ASP A 161 -14.98 -11.74 -21.00
N THR A 162 -16.18 -12.29 -21.15
CA THR A 162 -17.36 -11.95 -20.34
C THR A 162 -17.44 -12.72 -19.02
N HIS A 163 -16.42 -13.54 -18.68
CA HIS A 163 -16.43 -14.33 -17.47
C HIS A 163 -16.14 -13.47 -16.23
N VAL A 164 -16.97 -13.63 -15.19
CA VAL A 164 -16.83 -12.91 -13.91
C VAL A 164 -16.23 -13.86 -12.87
N LYS A 165 -14.90 -13.87 -12.77
CA LYS A 165 -14.14 -14.67 -11.80
C LYS A 165 -14.17 -14.00 -10.42
N ALA A 166 -14.58 -14.68 -9.37
CA ALA A 166 -14.49 -14.13 -8.03
C ALA A 166 -13.08 -14.22 -7.44
N MET A 167 -12.63 -13.17 -6.74
CA MET A 167 -11.30 -13.16 -6.09
C MET A 167 -11.13 -14.27 -5.05
N TRP A 168 -12.23 -14.73 -4.44
CA TRP A 168 -12.22 -15.78 -3.43
C TRP A 168 -12.15 -17.20 -3.98
N ASN A 169 -12.42 -17.39 -5.28
CA ASN A 169 -12.40 -18.71 -5.92
C ASN A 169 -11.14 -18.94 -6.78
N LEU A 170 -10.20 -17.99 -6.84
CA LEU A 170 -9.02 -18.15 -7.68
C LEU A 170 -8.07 -19.23 -7.15
N PRO A 171 -7.63 -20.20 -7.98
CA PRO A 171 -6.71 -21.24 -7.54
C PRO A 171 -5.40 -20.63 -7.05
N ARG A 172 -4.77 -21.25 -6.05
CA ARG A 172 -3.46 -20.79 -5.59
C ARG A 172 -2.42 -21.07 -6.69
N PRO A 173 -1.50 -20.13 -7.00
CA PRO A 173 -0.39 -20.44 -7.89
C PRO A 173 0.41 -21.63 -7.33
N PRO A 174 0.95 -22.52 -8.18
CA PRO A 174 1.84 -23.59 -7.74
C PRO A 174 3.01 -22.98 -6.95
N ARG A 175 3.28 -23.49 -5.74
CA ARG A 175 4.42 -23.03 -4.96
C ARG A 175 5.67 -23.68 -5.53
N ALA A 176 6.69 -22.89 -5.88
CA ALA A 176 8.01 -23.44 -6.21
C ALA A 176 8.50 -24.33 -5.04
N PRO A 177 9.06 -25.53 -5.33
CA PRO A 177 9.54 -26.42 -4.28
C PRO A 177 10.56 -25.70 -3.41
N LYS A 178 10.37 -25.73 -2.08
CA LYS A 178 11.40 -25.26 -1.16
C LYS A 178 12.62 -26.19 -1.31
N PRO A 179 13.86 -25.67 -1.38
CA PRO A 179 15.01 -26.53 -1.20
C PRO A 179 14.88 -27.25 0.14
N GLU A 180 15.05 -28.57 0.14
CA GLU A 180 15.01 -29.41 1.33
C GLU A 180 16.03 -28.86 2.34
N SER A 181 15.54 -28.27 3.42
CA SER A 181 16.37 -28.01 4.59
C SER A 181 16.43 -29.31 5.39
N ASP A 182 17.62 -29.90 5.49
CA ASP A 182 17.87 -31.13 6.24
C ASP A 182 17.18 -31.13 7.62
N GLY A 183 16.27 -32.10 7.78
CA GLY A 183 15.98 -32.87 9.01
C GLY A 183 16.02 -32.24 10.40
N GLY A 184 15.64 -30.98 10.59
CA GLY A 184 15.56 -30.35 11.92
C GLY A 184 14.15 -29.91 12.28
N GLY A 185 13.39 -30.76 12.98
CA GLY A 185 12.07 -30.40 13.52
C GLY A 185 12.14 -29.14 14.38
N SER A 186 11.61 -28.02 13.87
CA SER A 186 11.56 -26.76 14.61
C SER A 186 10.33 -26.75 15.49
N ASN A 187 10.54 -27.01 16.78
CA ASN A 187 9.54 -26.80 17.81
C ASN A 187 9.17 -25.28 17.82
N PRO A 188 7.90 -24.85 17.74
CA PRO A 188 7.53 -23.43 17.70
C PRO A 188 8.09 -22.62 18.89
N LEU A 189 8.32 -23.29 20.04
CA LEU A 189 9.00 -22.74 21.20
C LEU A 189 10.48 -22.39 20.93
N THR A 190 11.23 -23.18 20.17
CA THR A 190 12.62 -22.86 19.82
C THR A 190 12.72 -21.76 18.76
N SER A 191 11.71 -21.59 17.91
CA SER A 191 11.62 -20.45 16.98
C SER A 191 11.35 -19.14 17.73
N LEU A 192 10.49 -19.14 18.76
CA LEU A 192 10.28 -17.99 19.65
C LEU A 192 11.52 -17.65 20.47
N VAL A 193 12.24 -18.65 20.99
CA VAL A 193 13.52 -18.44 21.70
C VAL A 193 14.61 -17.94 20.77
N LYS A 194 14.66 -18.37 19.50
CA LYS A 194 15.58 -17.81 18.49
C LYS A 194 15.22 -16.37 18.10
N MET A 195 13.93 -16.03 18.07
CA MET A 195 13.48 -14.65 17.83
C MET A 195 13.81 -13.73 19.01
N ALA A 196 13.62 -14.20 20.25
CA ALA A 196 14.05 -13.48 21.46
C ALA A 196 15.59 -13.41 21.58
N GLY A 197 16.30 -14.47 21.21
CA GLY A 197 17.77 -14.52 21.19
C GLY A 197 18.41 -13.68 20.08
N SER A 198 17.67 -13.38 19.00
CA SER A 198 18.14 -12.48 17.94
C SER A 198 18.20 -11.01 18.36
N VAL A 199 17.53 -10.64 19.46
CA VAL A 199 17.71 -9.33 20.12
C VAL A 199 19.03 -9.28 20.90
N VAL A 200 19.54 -10.41 21.38
CA VAL A 200 20.81 -10.53 22.10
C VAL A 200 22.02 -10.58 21.15
N GLY A 201 21.79 -10.87 19.87
CA GLY A 201 22.83 -11.05 18.83
C GLY A 201 23.30 -9.79 18.11
N VAL A 202 22.79 -8.60 18.45
CA VAL A 202 23.37 -7.35 17.94
C VAL A 202 24.59 -7.01 18.79
N ALA A 203 25.71 -7.67 18.49
CA ALA A 203 26.99 -7.30 19.09
C ALA A 203 27.24 -5.79 18.85
N PRO A 204 27.81 -5.05 19.82
CA PRO A 204 28.11 -3.62 19.66
C PRO A 204 28.96 -3.31 18.42
N SER A 205 29.69 -4.30 17.92
CA SER A 205 30.52 -4.24 16.71
C SER A 205 29.71 -4.22 15.40
N THR A 206 28.63 -5.00 15.27
CA THR A 206 27.75 -4.95 14.08
C THR A 206 26.93 -3.67 14.03
N LEU A 207 26.51 -3.16 15.19
CA LEU A 207 25.87 -1.84 15.27
C LEU A 207 26.86 -0.72 14.94
N LYS A 208 28.12 -0.81 15.39
CA LYS A 208 29.20 0.12 15.00
C LYS A 208 29.52 0.07 13.51
N LEU A 209 29.53 -1.11 12.89
CA LEU A 209 29.79 -1.27 11.46
C LEU A 209 28.63 -0.75 10.60
N ALA A 210 27.38 -1.03 10.97
CA ALA A 210 26.21 -0.45 10.32
C ALA A 210 26.17 1.07 10.49
N ARG A 211 26.53 1.58 11.67
CA ARG A 211 26.62 3.01 11.97
C ARG A 211 27.77 3.66 11.18
N ALA A 212 28.97 3.08 11.15
CA ALA A 212 30.10 3.58 10.37
C ALA A 212 29.79 3.57 8.86
N ALA A 213 29.17 2.52 8.33
CA ALA A 213 28.72 2.48 6.94
C ALA A 213 27.62 3.52 6.64
N LEU A 214 26.71 3.79 7.59
CA LEU A 214 25.73 4.87 7.47
C LEU A 214 26.38 6.27 7.47
N PHE A 215 27.37 6.49 8.33
CA PHE A 215 28.04 7.78 8.50
C PHE A 215 29.09 8.07 7.40
N GLU A 216 29.81 7.06 6.91
CA GLU A 216 30.83 7.22 5.85
C GLU A 216 30.21 7.38 4.44
N GLN A 217 28.98 6.89 4.20
CA GLN A 217 28.34 6.96 2.88
C GLN A 217 27.29 8.09 2.73
N GLN A 218 27.21 9.04 3.67
CA GLN A 218 26.23 10.15 3.65
C GLN A 218 24.78 9.67 3.40
N LEU A 219 24.39 8.54 3.99
CA LEU A 219 23.04 8.01 3.84
C LEU A 219 22.02 8.94 4.51
N THR A 220 20.78 8.93 4.01
CA THR A 220 19.68 9.59 4.73
C THR A 220 19.48 8.82 6.03
N LEU A 221 19.96 9.39 7.13
CA LEU A 221 19.96 8.71 8.42
C LEU A 221 18.51 8.50 8.89
N PRO A 222 18.15 7.32 9.40
CA PRO A 222 16.90 7.16 10.13
C PRO A 222 16.90 8.12 11.32
N PHE A 223 15.73 8.65 11.69
CA PHE A 223 15.55 9.61 12.78
C PHE A 223 16.10 11.03 12.53
N ALA A 224 16.35 11.39 11.27
CA ALA A 224 16.70 12.75 10.88
C ALA A 224 15.55 13.50 10.17
N ALA A 225 14.38 12.86 10.04
CA ALA A 225 13.23 13.48 9.40
C ALA A 225 12.63 14.57 10.30
N PRO A 226 12.20 15.73 9.76
CA PRO A 226 11.61 16.80 10.55
C PRO A 226 10.28 16.37 11.19
N HIS A 227 9.94 16.96 12.34
CA HIS A 227 8.56 16.90 12.83
C HIS A 227 7.66 17.72 11.91
N THR A 228 6.56 17.12 11.46
CA THR A 228 5.59 17.79 10.59
C THR A 228 4.16 17.43 11.00
N MET A 229 3.18 18.12 10.42
CA MET A 229 1.76 17.75 10.55
C MET A 229 1.44 16.32 10.07
N LEU A 230 2.34 15.68 9.31
CA LEU A 230 2.19 14.31 8.83
C LEU A 230 2.59 13.26 9.89
N ASN A 231 3.31 13.64 10.95
CA ASN A 231 3.88 12.71 11.94
C ASN A 231 3.24 12.84 13.32
N VAL A 232 1.92 12.95 13.34
CA VAL A 232 1.11 13.16 14.54
C VAL A 232 0.25 11.93 14.84
N LYS A 233 -0.39 11.92 16.03
CA LYS A 233 -1.44 10.95 16.31
C LYS A 233 -2.62 11.12 15.36
N VAL A 234 -3.14 10.02 14.85
CA VAL A 234 -4.25 9.99 13.88
C VAL A 234 -5.54 9.52 14.56
N GLY A 235 -6.69 10.01 14.08
CA GLY A 235 -7.99 9.42 14.41
C GLY A 235 -8.42 8.41 13.35
N GLY A 236 -9.50 7.66 13.58
CA GLY A 236 -9.99 6.62 12.65
C GLY A 236 -10.57 7.13 11.34
N ALA A 237 -11.05 8.37 11.28
CA ALA A 237 -11.65 8.94 10.07
C ALA A 237 -10.61 9.10 8.95
N ARG A 238 -10.89 8.51 7.79
CA ARG A 238 -10.06 8.59 6.58
C ARG A 238 -10.63 9.60 5.58
N ARG A 239 -9.74 10.17 4.78
CA ARG A 239 -10.06 10.78 3.49
C ARG A 239 -9.22 10.08 2.44
N CYS A 240 -9.89 9.57 1.42
CA CYS A 240 -9.29 8.94 0.25
C CYS A 240 -9.36 9.91 -0.93
N ALA A 241 -8.32 9.94 -1.74
CA ALA A 241 -8.31 10.60 -3.03
C ALA A 241 -7.63 9.69 -4.05
N GLY A 242 -8.06 9.73 -5.30
CA GLY A 242 -7.48 8.93 -6.36
C GLY A 242 -7.52 9.65 -7.70
N GLN A 243 -6.44 9.54 -8.47
CA GLN A 243 -6.36 10.09 -9.82
C GLN A 243 -5.29 9.38 -10.64
N SER A 244 -5.46 9.39 -11.95
CA SER A 244 -4.59 8.75 -12.93
C SER A 244 -3.80 9.80 -13.70
N TRP A 245 -2.54 9.47 -14.00
CA TRP A 245 -1.68 10.25 -14.90
C TRP A 245 -1.16 9.36 -16.02
N SER A 246 -0.96 9.93 -17.20
CA SER A 246 -0.31 9.22 -18.30
C SER A 246 1.10 8.79 -17.89
N LEU A 247 1.39 7.50 -18.04
CA LEU A 247 2.72 6.94 -17.82
C LEU A 247 3.73 7.54 -18.79
N ASP A 248 3.30 7.89 -20.01
CA ASP A 248 4.19 8.45 -21.04
C ASP A 248 4.69 9.84 -20.68
N ARG A 249 3.86 10.68 -20.04
CA ARG A 249 4.31 11.97 -19.47
C ARG A 249 5.45 11.79 -18.47
N VAL A 250 5.28 10.83 -17.54
CA VAL A 250 6.29 10.52 -16.53
C VAL A 250 7.55 9.90 -17.16
N LYS A 251 7.40 9.07 -18.19
CA LYS A 251 8.53 8.54 -18.97
C LYS A 251 9.28 9.65 -19.72
N GLY A 252 8.58 10.65 -20.26
CA GLY A 252 9.19 11.82 -20.88
C GLY A 252 10.13 12.55 -19.91
N VAL A 253 9.66 12.82 -18.68
CA VAL A 253 10.51 13.40 -17.62
C VAL A 253 11.71 12.51 -17.29
N LYS A 254 11.47 11.20 -17.13
CA LYS A 254 12.53 10.22 -16.88
C LYS A 254 13.62 10.26 -17.95
N GLU A 255 13.23 10.24 -19.22
CA GLU A 255 14.15 10.21 -20.36
C GLU A 255 14.96 11.51 -20.48
N ALA A 256 14.30 12.66 -20.40
CA ALA A 256 14.95 13.96 -20.49
C ALA A 256 15.93 14.22 -19.32
N ALA A 257 15.61 13.75 -18.12
CA ALA A 257 16.46 13.94 -16.93
C ALA A 257 17.50 12.82 -16.71
N GLY A 258 17.44 11.71 -17.45
CA GLY A 258 18.35 10.57 -17.27
C GLY A 258 18.17 9.85 -15.91
N VAL A 259 16.93 9.77 -15.41
CA VAL A 259 16.57 9.14 -14.12
C VAL A 259 15.69 7.91 -14.32
N THR A 260 15.19 7.27 -13.25
CA THR A 260 14.20 6.19 -13.35
C THR A 260 12.77 6.73 -13.21
N VAL A 261 11.76 5.95 -13.64
CA VAL A 261 10.33 6.32 -13.47
C VAL A 261 10.01 6.57 -11.99
N ASN A 262 10.55 5.74 -11.08
CA ASN A 262 10.35 5.92 -9.65
C ASN A 262 10.93 7.24 -9.14
N ASP A 263 12.05 7.71 -9.69
CA ASP A 263 12.65 8.99 -9.29
C ASP A 263 11.77 10.17 -9.75
N ALA A 264 11.24 10.11 -10.98
CA ALA A 264 10.29 11.10 -11.49
C ALA A 264 8.99 11.13 -10.67
N VAL A 265 8.44 9.96 -10.32
CA VAL A 265 7.26 9.83 -9.44
C VAL A 265 7.54 10.38 -8.04
N LEU A 266 8.69 10.08 -7.44
CA LEU A 266 9.07 10.62 -6.14
C LEU A 266 9.24 12.14 -6.19
N ALA A 267 9.79 12.68 -7.27
CA ALA A 267 9.91 14.13 -7.47
C ALA A 267 8.55 14.82 -7.65
N MET A 268 7.61 14.18 -8.37
CA MET A 268 6.22 14.61 -8.51
C MET A 268 5.53 14.64 -7.14
N CYS A 269 5.67 13.58 -6.33
CA CYS A 269 5.18 13.56 -4.96
C CYS A 269 5.85 14.63 -4.08
N ALA A 270 7.16 14.84 -4.21
CA ALA A 270 7.90 15.80 -3.43
C ALA A 270 7.46 17.24 -3.70
N GLY A 271 7.29 17.62 -4.97
CA GLY A 271 6.75 18.95 -5.31
C GLY A 271 5.31 19.10 -4.81
N ALA A 272 4.49 18.05 -4.94
CA ALA A 272 3.11 18.10 -4.45
C ALA A 272 3.02 18.29 -2.93
N LEU A 273 3.85 17.56 -2.18
CA LEU A 273 3.96 17.70 -0.72
C LEU A 273 4.51 19.06 -0.31
N ARG A 274 5.49 19.60 -1.07
CA ARG A 274 6.01 20.95 -0.85
C ARG A 274 4.90 21.99 -0.99
N TYR A 275 4.16 21.98 -2.10
CA TYR A 275 3.05 22.91 -2.32
C TYR A 275 1.95 22.79 -1.27
N TYR A 276 1.57 21.56 -0.93
CA TYR A 276 0.57 21.33 0.10
C TYR A 276 1.04 21.85 1.47
N LEU A 277 2.28 21.59 1.88
CA LEU A 277 2.79 22.07 3.17
C LEU A 277 3.00 23.58 3.20
N LEU A 278 3.36 24.22 2.08
CA LEU A 278 3.38 25.67 1.96
C LEU A 278 1.98 26.27 2.13
N GLU A 279 0.96 25.69 1.50
CA GLU A 279 -0.44 26.12 1.67
C GLU A 279 -0.97 25.96 3.10
N GLN A 280 -0.36 25.08 3.90
CA GLN A 280 -0.70 24.87 5.31
C GLN A 280 0.21 25.66 6.26
N ASP A 281 1.11 26.50 5.76
CA ASP A 281 2.15 27.20 6.54
C ASP A 281 2.96 26.23 7.44
N ALA A 282 3.24 25.04 6.91
CA ALA A 282 3.77 23.90 7.66
C ALA A 282 4.96 23.21 6.97
N LEU A 283 5.56 23.85 5.96
CA LEU A 283 6.77 23.32 5.32
C LEU A 283 7.98 23.48 6.26
N PRO A 284 8.70 22.40 6.61
CA PRO A 284 9.93 22.50 7.40
C PRO A 284 11.11 23.06 6.60
N ASP A 285 12.10 23.63 7.30
CA ASP A 285 13.36 24.11 6.70
C ASP A 285 14.24 22.98 6.16
N THR A 286 14.10 21.78 6.72
CA THR A 286 14.79 20.55 6.30
C THR A 286 13.87 19.68 5.44
N PRO A 287 14.41 18.87 4.51
CA PRO A 287 13.59 18.09 3.60
C PRO A 287 12.79 16.99 4.31
N LEU A 288 11.61 16.68 3.75
CA LEU A 288 10.90 15.46 4.09
C LEU A 288 11.71 14.21 3.68
N VAL A 289 11.54 13.14 4.44
CA VAL A 289 12.07 11.81 4.15
C VAL A 289 10.92 10.86 3.84
N ALA A 290 10.95 10.19 2.69
CA ALA A 290 10.00 9.15 2.34
C ALA A 290 10.56 7.76 2.63
N MET A 291 9.74 6.87 3.21
CA MET A 291 9.99 5.44 3.16
C MET A 291 9.44 4.89 1.84
N VAL A 292 10.31 4.26 1.05
CA VAL A 292 9.99 3.67 -0.25
C VAL A 292 10.21 2.15 -0.16
N PRO A 293 9.13 1.34 -0.14
CA PRO A 293 9.25 -0.11 -0.19
C PRO A 293 9.90 -0.57 -1.49
N VAL A 294 10.77 -1.57 -1.42
CA VAL A 294 11.43 -2.18 -2.57
C VAL A 294 11.33 -3.71 -2.50
N SER A 295 11.06 -4.33 -3.63
CA SER A 295 11.05 -5.79 -3.74
C SER A 295 12.47 -6.33 -3.57
N LEU A 296 12.64 -7.33 -2.70
CA LEU A 296 13.90 -8.07 -2.54
C LEU A 296 13.87 -9.42 -3.28
N ARG A 297 12.84 -9.66 -4.10
CA ARG A 297 12.73 -10.88 -4.88
C ARG A 297 13.72 -10.84 -6.05
N SER A 298 14.51 -11.89 -6.20
CA SER A 298 15.17 -12.20 -7.47
C SER A 298 14.16 -12.78 -8.46
N GLU A 299 14.48 -12.82 -9.76
CA GLU A 299 13.62 -13.45 -10.78
C GLU A 299 13.30 -14.92 -10.46
N ALA A 300 14.24 -15.64 -9.80
CA ALA A 300 14.05 -17.02 -9.35
C ALA A 300 13.06 -17.17 -8.16
N ASP A 301 12.68 -16.07 -7.50
CA ASP A 301 11.82 -16.02 -6.32
C ASP A 301 10.40 -15.51 -6.64
N ALA A 302 10.05 -15.27 -7.91
CA ALA A 302 8.76 -14.69 -8.31
C ALA A 302 7.55 -15.49 -7.79
N ASP A 303 7.69 -16.83 -7.74
CA ASP A 303 6.64 -17.79 -7.37
C ASP A 303 6.78 -18.35 -5.95
N SER A 304 7.82 -17.95 -5.21
CA SER A 304 8.03 -18.38 -3.82
C SER A 304 7.23 -17.47 -2.88
N GLY A 305 6.00 -17.87 -2.55
CA GLY A 305 5.12 -17.09 -1.67
C GLY A 305 5.81 -16.66 -0.35
N GLY A 306 5.79 -15.35 -0.08
CA GLY A 306 6.37 -14.68 1.10
C GLY A 306 6.63 -13.17 0.88
N ASN A 307 6.53 -12.38 1.95
CA ASN A 307 6.78 -10.92 1.92
C ASN A 307 8.26 -10.60 2.14
N LYS A 308 9.07 -10.74 1.09
CA LYS A 308 10.45 -10.23 1.05
C LYS A 308 10.46 -8.79 0.50
N VAL A 309 9.98 -7.85 1.31
CA VAL A 309 9.92 -6.41 0.97
C VAL A 309 10.86 -5.65 1.91
N GLY A 310 11.85 -4.99 1.34
CA GLY A 310 12.74 -4.07 2.04
C GLY A 310 12.23 -2.64 1.94
N SER A 311 12.93 -1.70 2.56
CA SER A 311 12.61 -0.28 2.51
C SER A 311 13.86 0.56 2.34
N ILE A 312 13.72 1.66 1.61
CA ILE A 312 14.74 2.70 1.43
C ILE A 312 14.19 4.00 1.99
N LEU A 313 15.05 4.79 2.64
CA LEU A 313 14.73 6.16 3.06
C LEU A 313 15.22 7.15 2.01
N CYS A 314 14.30 7.85 1.35
CA CYS A 314 14.58 8.81 0.29
C CYS A 314 14.46 10.24 0.83
N ASN A 315 15.49 11.05 0.61
CA ASN A 315 15.40 12.50 0.79
C ASN A 315 14.56 13.09 -0.34
N LEU A 316 13.40 13.68 -0.03
CA LEU A 316 12.49 14.27 -1.00
C LEU A 316 12.88 15.68 -1.43
N ALA A 317 13.92 16.29 -0.84
CA ALA A 317 14.41 17.62 -1.17
C ALA A 317 13.29 18.69 -1.21
N THR A 318 12.29 18.57 -0.33
CA THR A 318 11.11 19.46 -0.29
C THR A 318 11.45 20.89 0.14
N ASN A 319 12.63 21.12 0.69
CA ASN A 319 13.16 22.44 0.98
C ASN A 319 13.73 23.15 -0.26
N ILE A 320 13.92 22.42 -1.37
CA ILE A 320 14.43 22.96 -2.65
C ILE A 320 13.25 23.36 -3.54
N ASP A 321 13.28 24.62 -3.98
CA ASP A 321 12.24 25.19 -4.83
C ASP A 321 12.33 24.69 -6.28
N ASP A 322 13.53 24.77 -6.88
CA ASP A 322 13.81 24.34 -8.26
C ASP A 322 13.46 22.84 -8.49
N PRO A 323 12.48 22.54 -9.37
CA PRO A 323 12.07 21.17 -9.70
C PRO A 323 13.19 20.29 -10.27
N ALA A 324 14.05 20.83 -11.14
CA ALA A 324 15.15 20.06 -11.73
C ALA A 324 16.18 19.69 -10.66
N ARG A 325 16.54 20.64 -9.81
CA ARG A 325 17.46 20.38 -8.70
C ARG A 325 16.88 19.38 -7.70
N ARG A 326 15.59 19.49 -7.39
CA ARG A 326 14.87 18.53 -6.52
C ARG A 326 14.90 17.13 -7.11
N LEU A 327 14.61 16.98 -8.42
CA LEU A 327 14.67 15.69 -9.11
C LEU A 327 16.06 15.05 -9.06
N GLN A 328 17.12 15.83 -9.31
CA GLN A 328 18.50 15.34 -9.23
C GLN A 328 18.84 14.79 -7.83
N ILE A 329 18.52 15.56 -6.78
CA ILE A 329 18.81 15.16 -5.38
C ILE A 329 18.06 13.88 -5.01
N ILE A 330 16.80 13.76 -5.43
CA ILE A 330 15.98 12.56 -5.21
C ILE A 330 16.59 11.35 -5.93
N GLY A 331 16.94 11.51 -7.21
CA GLY A 331 17.57 10.45 -8.00
C GLY A 331 18.90 9.98 -7.39
N ASP A 332 19.73 10.92 -6.92
CA ASP A 332 21.00 10.61 -6.25
C ASP A 332 20.80 9.93 -4.89
N SER A 333 19.78 10.35 -4.12
CA SER A 333 19.38 9.70 -2.87
C SER A 333 18.97 8.25 -3.12
N MET A 334 18.08 8.01 -4.09
CA MET A 334 17.61 6.66 -4.43
C MET A 334 18.75 5.79 -4.95
N ARG A 335 19.61 6.31 -5.84
CA ARG A 335 20.74 5.56 -6.42
C ARG A 335 21.72 5.09 -5.34
N ARG A 336 22.12 5.99 -4.43
CA ARG A 336 23.04 5.66 -3.33
C ARG A 336 22.45 4.63 -2.38
N ASN A 337 21.20 4.83 -1.94
CA ASN A 337 20.55 3.89 -1.03
C ASN A 337 20.30 2.51 -1.67
N LYS A 338 19.91 2.46 -2.95
CA LYS A 338 19.76 1.18 -3.68
C LYS A 338 21.08 0.44 -3.80
N LYS A 339 22.20 1.14 -4.04
CA LYS A 339 23.53 0.54 -4.09
C LYS A 339 23.88 -0.15 -2.78
N VAL A 340 23.69 0.53 -1.65
CA VAL A 340 23.90 -0.05 -0.31
C VAL A 340 23.01 -1.28 -0.11
N LEU A 341 21.73 -1.18 -0.47
CA LEU A 341 20.80 -2.29 -0.31
C LEU A 341 21.19 -3.53 -1.11
N ALA A 342 21.73 -3.34 -2.31
CA ALA A 342 22.18 -4.41 -3.20
C ALA A 342 23.44 -5.13 -2.68
N GLU A 343 24.25 -4.47 -1.86
CA GLU A 343 25.44 -5.04 -1.22
C GLU A 343 25.11 -5.82 0.07
N LEU A 344 23.89 -5.65 0.61
CA LEU A 344 23.45 -6.29 1.85
C LEU A 344 22.70 -7.62 1.57
N PRO A 345 22.98 -8.68 2.34
CA PRO A 345 22.13 -9.87 2.35
C PRO A 345 20.67 -9.54 2.71
N SER A 346 19.71 -10.25 2.12
CA SER A 346 18.26 -9.94 2.29
C SER A 346 17.81 -9.89 3.75
N TYR A 347 18.37 -10.72 4.64
CA TYR A 347 18.01 -10.70 6.07
C TYR A 347 18.45 -9.40 6.76
N GLN A 348 19.57 -8.80 6.35
CA GLN A 348 20.04 -7.53 6.87
C GLN A 348 19.15 -6.38 6.38
N VAL A 349 18.72 -6.44 5.12
CA VAL A 349 17.75 -5.49 4.56
C VAL A 349 16.41 -5.53 5.31
N LEU A 350 15.92 -6.73 5.61
CA LEU A 350 14.71 -6.92 6.41
C LEU A 350 14.90 -6.39 7.83
N ALA A 351 16.04 -6.65 8.47
CA ALA A 351 16.34 -6.14 9.81
C ALA A 351 16.42 -4.60 9.84
N LEU A 352 17.06 -3.98 8.85
CA LEU A 352 17.11 -2.53 8.71
C LEU A 352 15.72 -1.92 8.50
N SER A 353 14.90 -2.57 7.66
CA SER A 353 13.51 -2.13 7.42
C SER A 353 12.67 -2.24 8.68
N ALA A 354 12.83 -3.32 9.45
CA ALA A 354 12.17 -3.48 10.75
C ALA A 354 12.62 -2.40 11.75
N LEU A 355 13.92 -2.05 11.77
CA LEU A 355 14.45 -0.97 12.61
C LEU A 355 13.84 0.40 12.27
N ASN A 356 13.65 0.69 10.98
CA ASN A 356 13.00 1.93 10.54
C ASN A 356 11.52 2.01 10.95
N MET A 357 10.83 0.86 11.01
CA MET A 357 9.41 0.78 11.39
C MET A 357 9.18 0.66 12.89
N ALA A 358 10.15 0.13 13.65
CA ALA A 358 10.03 -0.12 15.09
C ALA A 358 9.53 1.08 15.92
N PRO A 359 9.97 2.33 15.67
CA PRO A 359 9.48 3.51 16.41
C PRO A 359 7.97 3.73 16.28
N LEU A 360 7.37 3.36 15.15
CA LEU A 360 5.93 3.49 14.94
C LEU A 360 5.12 2.58 15.87
N THR A 361 5.72 1.47 16.34
CA THR A 361 5.07 0.61 17.34
C THR A 361 4.98 1.26 18.72
N LEU A 362 5.82 2.26 18.99
CA LEU A 362 5.83 3.05 20.23
C LEU A 362 5.00 4.33 20.11
N ALA A 363 4.38 4.60 18.96
CA ALA A 363 3.61 5.83 18.72
C ALA A 363 2.40 6.00 19.65
N GLY A 364 1.88 4.90 20.20
CA GLY A 364 0.84 4.91 21.23
C GLY A 364 1.31 5.48 22.58
N VAL A 365 2.62 5.38 22.89
CA VAL A 365 3.21 5.88 24.14
C VAL A 365 3.03 7.40 24.24
N PRO A 366 2.43 7.92 25.33
CA PRO A 366 2.23 9.36 25.50
C PRO A 366 3.53 10.16 25.35
N GLY A 367 3.50 11.22 24.54
CA GLY A 367 4.65 12.11 24.30
C GLY A 367 5.71 11.59 23.33
N PHE A 368 5.69 10.30 22.95
CA PHE A 368 6.73 9.71 22.11
C PHE A 368 6.88 10.40 20.75
N LEU A 369 5.78 10.56 20.00
CA LEU A 369 5.77 11.20 18.68
C LEU A 369 6.21 12.68 18.70
N SER A 370 6.11 13.35 19.84
CA SER A 370 6.52 14.75 20.00
C SER A 370 7.97 14.90 20.44
N ALA A 371 8.54 13.89 21.11
CA ALA A 371 9.89 13.94 21.67
C ALA A 371 10.95 13.30 20.77
N VAL A 372 10.56 12.34 19.93
CA VAL A 372 11.48 11.57 19.09
C VAL A 372 11.27 11.94 17.63
N PRO A 373 12.32 12.40 16.91
CA PRO A 373 12.23 12.65 15.48
C PRO A 373 11.70 11.41 14.74
N PRO A 374 10.77 11.58 13.79
CA PRO A 374 10.24 10.46 13.05
C PRO A 374 11.35 9.75 12.24
N PRO A 375 11.27 8.43 12.04
CA PRO A 375 12.22 7.73 11.17
C PRO A 375 12.08 8.17 9.70
N PHE A 376 10.87 8.56 9.29
CA PHE A 376 10.50 9.11 8.00
C PHE A 376 9.15 9.84 8.10
N ASN A 377 8.87 10.76 7.18
CA ASN A 377 7.66 11.58 7.21
C ASN A 377 6.45 10.90 6.57
N ILE A 378 6.68 10.12 5.52
CA ILE A 378 5.62 9.58 4.65
C ILE A 378 6.05 8.27 4.01
N VAL A 379 5.07 7.40 3.71
CA VAL A 379 5.28 6.22 2.86
C VAL A 379 4.83 6.53 1.44
N ILE A 380 5.72 6.28 0.48
CA ILE A 380 5.40 6.35 -0.96
C ILE A 380 5.70 4.99 -1.57
N SER A 381 4.66 4.27 -1.98
CA SER A 381 4.77 2.90 -2.50
C SER A 381 4.36 2.83 -3.96
N ASN A 382 5.20 2.22 -4.79
CA ASN A 382 4.89 1.87 -6.17
C ASN A 382 4.74 0.35 -6.29
N VAL A 383 3.51 -0.11 -6.49
CA VAL A 383 3.17 -1.52 -6.68
C VAL A 383 3.26 -1.86 -8.17
N PRO A 384 3.97 -2.94 -8.55
CA PRO A 384 4.00 -3.38 -9.94
C PRO A 384 2.58 -3.68 -10.44
N GLY A 385 2.22 -3.05 -11.56
CA GLY A 385 0.95 -3.27 -12.25
C GLY A 385 1.12 -4.05 -13.54
N VAL A 386 0.03 -4.20 -14.30
CA VAL A 386 0.03 -4.81 -15.64
C VAL A 386 0.15 -3.70 -16.69
N GLY A 387 0.93 -3.97 -17.74
CA GLY A 387 1.16 -3.02 -18.85
C GLY A 387 0.10 -3.06 -19.94
N ASP A 388 -0.66 -4.16 -20.02
CA ASP A 388 -1.78 -4.33 -20.95
C ASP A 388 -3.10 -3.85 -20.33
N PRO A 389 -4.07 -3.38 -21.13
CA PRO A 389 -5.43 -3.15 -20.68
C PRO A 389 -6.06 -4.42 -20.10
N LEU A 390 -6.78 -4.26 -18.99
CA LEU A 390 -7.50 -5.35 -18.32
C LEU A 390 -9.01 -5.15 -18.41
N TYR A 391 -9.73 -6.27 -18.48
CA TYR A 391 -11.19 -6.34 -18.57
C TYR A 391 -11.74 -7.33 -17.54
N TYR A 392 -12.91 -7.04 -16.99
CA TYR A 392 -13.58 -7.90 -16.02
C TYR A 392 -15.05 -8.08 -16.41
N GLY A 393 -15.41 -9.28 -16.85
CA GLY A 393 -16.76 -9.52 -17.40
C GLY A 393 -17.07 -8.63 -18.60
N GLY A 394 -16.08 -8.38 -19.46
CA GLY A 394 -16.16 -7.46 -20.60
C GLY A 394 -16.04 -5.96 -20.26
N ALA A 395 -16.03 -5.57 -18.98
CA ALA A 395 -15.86 -4.16 -18.60
C ALA A 395 -14.38 -3.79 -18.48
N ARG A 396 -13.94 -2.72 -19.14
CA ARG A 396 -12.55 -2.26 -19.15
C ARG A 396 -12.18 -1.60 -17.81
N LEU A 397 -11.03 -1.96 -17.25
CA LEU A 397 -10.46 -1.30 -16.08
C LEU A 397 -9.90 0.08 -16.46
N ASP A 398 -10.61 1.14 -16.10
CA ASP A 398 -10.23 2.52 -16.38
C ASP A 398 -9.35 3.15 -15.29
N GLY A 399 -9.41 2.62 -14.06
CA GLY A 399 -8.58 3.09 -12.95
C GLY A 399 -8.49 2.07 -11.83
N SER A 400 -7.35 2.01 -11.14
CA SER A 400 -7.06 1.10 -10.03
C SER A 400 -6.27 1.84 -8.95
N TYR A 401 -6.96 2.34 -7.93
CA TYR A 401 -6.39 3.19 -6.88
C TYR A 401 -6.17 2.39 -5.61
N PRO A 402 -4.92 1.98 -5.28
CA PRO A 402 -4.62 1.27 -4.05
C PRO A 402 -4.72 2.20 -2.83
N LEU A 403 -5.37 1.72 -1.77
CA LEU A 403 -5.64 2.48 -0.55
C LEU A 403 -4.98 1.76 0.64
N SER A 404 -3.90 2.33 1.14
CA SER A 404 -3.10 1.76 2.22
C SER A 404 -3.61 2.17 3.61
N ASN A 405 -3.11 1.52 4.64
CA ASN A 405 -3.34 1.89 6.03
C ASN A 405 -2.46 3.09 6.44
N ILE A 406 -2.91 3.82 7.46
CA ILE A 406 -2.16 4.93 8.07
C ILE A 406 -2.07 4.75 9.60
N PRO A 407 -0.93 4.29 10.14
CA PRO A 407 -0.73 4.18 11.58
C PRO A 407 -0.47 5.56 12.24
N ASP A 408 -0.47 5.59 13.57
CA ASP A 408 0.01 6.74 14.33
C ASP A 408 1.41 7.17 13.88
N GLY A 409 1.63 8.47 13.76
CA GLY A 409 2.87 9.04 13.25
C GLY A 409 3.02 9.01 11.73
N GLN A 410 2.02 8.52 10.97
CA GLN A 410 1.99 8.50 9.51
C GLN A 410 0.60 8.93 9.00
N ALA A 411 0.29 10.22 9.06
CA ALA A 411 -1.05 10.75 8.76
C ALA A 411 -1.43 10.75 7.27
N LEU A 412 -0.48 10.46 6.38
CA LEU A 412 -0.67 10.39 4.93
C LEU A 412 0.12 9.21 4.37
N ASN A 413 -0.47 8.51 3.41
CA ASN A 413 0.18 7.49 2.59
C ASN A 413 -0.16 7.74 1.12
N ILE A 414 0.85 7.58 0.26
CA ILE A 414 0.68 7.62 -1.21
C ILE A 414 1.07 6.24 -1.73
N THR A 415 0.12 5.54 -2.35
CA THR A 415 0.37 4.28 -3.03
C THR A 415 -0.07 4.42 -4.48
N LEU A 416 0.70 3.86 -5.40
CA LEU A 416 0.37 3.89 -6.82
C LEU A 416 0.62 2.54 -7.48
N VAL A 417 -0.07 2.30 -8.58
CA VAL A 417 0.05 1.10 -9.40
C VAL A 417 0.01 1.48 -10.87
N ASN A 418 0.67 0.69 -11.72
CA ASN A 418 0.51 0.82 -13.16
C ASN A 418 -0.83 0.20 -13.61
N ASN A 419 -1.54 0.89 -14.50
CA ASN A 419 -2.73 0.41 -15.18
C ASN A 419 -2.62 0.74 -16.66
N ALA A 420 -2.17 -0.24 -17.45
CA ALA A 420 -1.87 -0.05 -18.86
C ALA A 420 -0.94 1.16 -19.10
N GLY A 421 -1.42 2.17 -19.81
CA GLY A 421 -0.71 3.42 -20.10
C GLY A 421 -0.80 4.48 -18.99
N ASN A 422 -1.35 4.17 -17.83
CA ASN A 422 -1.56 5.12 -16.73
C ASN A 422 -0.84 4.69 -15.44
N LEU A 423 -0.47 5.69 -14.64
CA LEU A 423 -0.10 5.54 -13.24
C LEU A 423 -1.27 6.01 -12.38
N ASP A 424 -1.84 5.09 -11.61
CA ASP A 424 -3.00 5.35 -10.76
C ASP A 424 -2.55 5.57 -9.32
N PHE A 425 -2.74 6.79 -8.81
CA PHE A 425 -2.36 7.16 -7.44
C PHE A 425 -3.57 7.05 -6.53
N GLY A 426 -3.44 6.30 -5.43
CA GLY A 426 -4.34 6.33 -4.29
C GLY A 426 -3.67 7.00 -3.09
N LEU A 427 -4.35 8.00 -2.54
CA LEU A 427 -3.91 8.75 -1.37
C LEU A 427 -4.87 8.45 -0.23
N VAL A 428 -4.33 8.04 0.92
CA VAL A 428 -5.09 7.87 2.15
C VAL A 428 -4.51 8.76 3.21
N GLY A 429 -5.34 9.59 3.84
CA GLY A 429 -4.90 10.42 4.95
C GLY A 429 -5.92 10.51 6.07
N CYS A 430 -5.42 10.90 7.25
CA CYS A 430 -6.25 11.17 8.40
C CYS A 430 -7.08 12.42 8.12
N ARG A 431 -8.42 12.30 8.13
CA ARG A 431 -9.32 13.37 7.72
C ARG A 431 -9.12 14.67 8.50
N ARG A 432 -8.68 14.57 9.77
CA ARG A 432 -8.39 15.72 10.64
C ARG A 432 -7.00 16.28 10.41
N SER A 433 -5.98 15.43 10.34
CA SER A 433 -4.57 15.86 10.30
C SER A 433 -4.10 16.27 8.90
N VAL A 434 -4.80 15.84 7.84
CA VAL A 434 -4.53 16.20 6.44
C VAL A 434 -5.77 16.88 5.84
N PRO A 435 -6.06 18.13 6.24
CA PRO A 435 -7.23 18.86 5.78
C PRO A 435 -7.20 19.06 4.26
N HIS A 436 -8.34 18.90 3.60
CA HIS A 436 -8.44 19.07 2.14
C HIS A 436 -7.46 18.20 1.33
N LEU A 437 -7.14 16.99 1.79
CA LEU A 437 -6.22 16.03 1.13
C LEU A 437 -6.34 15.95 -0.40
N GLN A 438 -7.54 16.04 -0.97
CA GLN A 438 -7.76 16.03 -2.42
C GLN A 438 -7.02 17.15 -3.18
N ARG A 439 -6.60 18.25 -2.53
CA ARG A 439 -5.75 19.28 -3.14
C ARG A 439 -4.40 18.73 -3.57
N LEU A 440 -3.88 17.69 -2.90
CA LEU A 440 -2.65 17.01 -3.33
C LEU A 440 -2.75 16.47 -4.76
N LEU A 441 -3.94 16.10 -5.24
CA LEU A 441 -4.10 15.68 -6.64
C LEU A 441 -3.81 16.81 -7.62
N ALA A 442 -4.25 18.04 -7.32
CA ALA A 442 -3.91 19.21 -8.13
C ALA A 442 -2.41 19.53 -8.04
N HIS A 443 -1.84 19.44 -6.84
CA HIS A 443 -0.40 19.66 -6.63
C HIS A 443 0.50 18.62 -7.30
N LEU A 444 0.03 17.38 -7.40
CA LEU A 444 0.69 16.31 -8.19
C LEU A 444 0.72 16.67 -9.67
N GLU A 445 -0.39 17.17 -10.23
CA GLU A 445 -0.44 17.64 -11.62
C GLU A 445 0.45 18.87 -11.85
N THR A 446 0.42 19.86 -10.96
CA THR A 446 1.31 21.03 -11.03
C THR A 446 2.77 20.60 -10.95
N SER A 447 3.13 19.75 -9.99
CA SER A 447 4.51 19.28 -9.86
C SER A 447 4.98 18.47 -11.07
N LEU A 448 4.11 17.71 -11.74
CA LEU A 448 4.48 17.02 -12.97
C LEU A 448 4.78 18.02 -14.09
N LYS A 449 3.93 19.04 -14.26
CA LYS A 449 4.15 20.11 -15.25
C LYS A 449 5.43 20.90 -15.00
N ASP A 450 5.75 21.19 -13.73
CA ASP A 450 6.98 21.87 -13.37
C ASP A 450 8.22 21.03 -13.72
N LEU A 451 8.14 19.70 -13.55
CA LEU A 451 9.20 18.78 -13.96
C LEU A 451 9.32 18.72 -15.48
N GLU A 452 8.21 18.60 -16.21
CA GLU A 452 8.16 18.64 -17.68
C GLU A 452 8.82 19.92 -18.22
N GLN A 453 8.44 21.08 -17.68
CA GLN A 453 9.03 22.37 -18.04
C GLN A 453 10.52 22.45 -17.70
N ALA A 454 10.93 21.97 -16.53
CA ALA A 454 12.32 22.05 -16.08
C ALA A 454 13.28 21.17 -16.89
N VAL A 455 12.76 20.10 -17.52
CA VAL A 455 13.56 19.18 -18.36
C VAL A 455 13.29 19.36 -19.86
N GLY A 456 12.35 20.24 -20.24
CA GLY A 456 12.09 20.64 -21.61
C GLY A 456 11.25 19.65 -22.44
N VAL A 457 10.25 19.00 -21.82
CA VAL A 457 9.34 18.05 -22.50
C VAL A 457 7.88 18.45 -22.42
#